data_AF-A0A1Q8UAP0-F1
#
_entry.id   AF-A0A1Q8UAP0-F1
#
_cell.length_a   1.000
_cell.length_b   1.000
_cell.length_c   1.000
_cell.angle_alpha   90.00
_cell.angle_beta   90.00
_cell.angle_gamma   90.00
#
_symmetry.space_group_name_H-M   'P 1'
#
loop_
_entity.id
_entity.type
_entity.pdbx_description
1 polymer ?
#
loop_
_entity_poly.entity_id
_entity_poly.type
_entity_poly.pdbx_seq_one_letter_code
_entity_poly.pdbx_strand_id
1 'polypeptide(L)'
;MRSSNPVFSRRGFSRDNGHAGFNATPQAGAPATGNPYAQGTAANPYATNPYAQTDIQGAPQAPARPDVMTIDDVVTRTAMTLGTVIVAATAAWWALPVDQENVGTAIGIAIGAAIVGFVLSLVNSFKRRPSPPLILTYAAFEGVFLGVISNIVSVYWAPGAAMQAVIGTMAVFAGVLIAYRTGLIRVTRRFYGFVMAAAIGFSLLMMVNLLFAVFGGGDGLGFRSGALGIIFGIVAIVIGACILALNFKQVEDGIAYGAPREESWLAAFGLTVTLVWIYIEMLRLVAILSGDD
;
A
#
# COMPACT_ATOMS: atom_id res chain seq x y z
N MET A 1 5.20 40.00 12.39
CA MET A 1 4.81 41.33 12.88
C MET A 1 5.06 41.34 14.40
N ARG A 2 5.97 42.20 14.90
CA ARG A 2 6.33 42.27 16.34
C ARG A 2 5.29 43.13 17.06
N SER A 3 4.67 42.62 18.12
CA SER A 3 3.77 43.43 18.97
C SER A 3 4.60 44.23 20.00
N SER A 4 4.40 45.54 20.06
CA SER A 4 5.06 46.48 20.99
C SER A 4 4.45 46.52 22.40
N ASN A 5 3.78 45.44 22.81
CA ASN A 5 3.11 45.40 24.11
C ASN A 5 4.05 44.79 25.20
N PRO A 6 4.42 45.55 26.24
CA PRO A 6 5.39 45.15 27.26
C PRO A 6 4.88 44.06 28.22
N VAL A 7 3.60 43.68 28.17
CA VAL A 7 3.05 42.58 28.96
C VAL A 7 3.43 41.22 28.38
N PHE A 8 3.68 41.13 27.07
CA PHE A 8 4.01 39.86 26.39
C PHE A 8 5.51 39.57 26.31
N SER A 9 6.38 40.57 26.52
CA SER A 9 7.83 40.37 26.59
C SER A 9 8.30 39.78 27.93
N ARG A 10 7.54 39.96 29.01
CA ARG A 10 7.93 39.49 30.36
C ARG A 10 7.65 38.00 30.61
N ARG A 11 6.85 37.33 29.78
CA ARG A 11 6.47 35.90 29.97
C ARG A 11 7.17 34.91 29.02
N GLY A 12 8.24 35.33 28.33
CA GLY A 12 9.13 34.38 27.65
C GLY A 12 8.53 33.63 26.45
N PHE A 13 7.52 34.18 25.77
CA PHE A 13 7.01 33.61 24.52
C PHE A 13 7.71 34.25 23.31
N SER A 14 9.01 33.98 23.18
CA SER A 14 9.74 34.11 21.92
C SER A 14 9.97 32.71 21.36
N ARG A 15 9.62 32.51 20.10
CA ARG A 15 9.83 31.23 19.39
C ARG A 15 11.32 31.11 19.05
N ASP A 16 12.11 30.69 20.02
CA ASP A 16 13.49 30.29 19.79
C ASP A 16 13.50 28.96 19.03
N ASN A 17 14.00 29.04 17.81
CA ASN A 17 14.32 27.92 16.96
C ASN A 17 15.61 27.29 17.53
N GLY A 18 15.49 26.36 18.48
CA GLY A 18 16.65 25.72 19.11
C GLY A 18 16.25 24.40 19.76
N HIS A 19 16.84 23.31 19.29
CA HIS A 19 16.65 21.97 19.83
C HIS A 19 17.09 21.88 21.30
N ALA A 20 16.29 21.18 22.10
CA ALA A 20 16.63 20.81 23.47
C ALA A 20 17.73 19.75 23.48
N GLY A 21 18.98 20.17 23.62
CA GLY A 21 20.11 19.32 24.00
C GLY A 21 20.23 19.27 25.52
N PHE A 22 20.29 18.06 26.07
CA PHE A 22 20.61 17.81 27.48
C PHE A 22 22.07 18.21 27.78
N ASN A 23 22.26 18.81 28.95
CA ASN A 23 23.51 19.20 29.62
C ASN A 23 24.22 20.50 29.15
N ALA A 24 24.22 21.47 30.06
CA ALA A 24 24.93 22.75 29.97
C ALA A 24 26.38 22.64 30.48
N THR A 25 27.30 23.39 29.86
CA THR A 25 28.33 24.23 30.53
C THR A 25 29.06 25.12 29.48
N PRO A 26 29.60 26.28 29.89
CA PRO A 26 29.61 27.49 29.05
C PRO A 26 30.87 27.68 28.19
N GLN A 27 30.69 28.14 26.95
CA GLN A 27 31.77 28.65 26.11
C GLN A 27 31.53 30.12 25.78
N ALA A 28 32.38 30.99 26.33
CA ALA A 28 32.47 32.41 26.03
C ALA A 28 33.87 32.71 25.46
N GLY A 29 33.92 33.51 24.39
CA GLY A 29 35.15 34.13 23.91
C GLY A 29 35.47 33.88 22.44
N ALA A 30 34.90 34.73 21.57
CA ALA A 30 35.35 34.96 20.19
C ALA A 30 36.68 35.77 20.19
N PRO A 31 37.22 36.27 19.05
CA PRO A 31 37.04 35.92 17.63
C PRO A 31 38.39 35.78 16.86
N ALA A 32 38.29 35.51 15.56
CA ALA A 32 39.02 36.21 14.49
C ALA A 32 40.09 35.45 13.66
N THR A 33 39.87 35.56 12.34
CA THR A 33 40.84 35.80 11.26
C THR A 33 41.73 34.66 10.73
N GLY A 34 41.34 34.18 9.54
CA GLY A 34 42.16 34.31 8.33
C GLY A 34 43.34 33.36 8.17
N ASN A 35 43.24 32.42 7.23
CA ASN A 35 44.33 31.51 6.87
C ASN A 35 44.79 31.77 5.43
N PRO A 36 45.85 32.57 5.19
CA PRO A 36 46.58 32.59 3.94
C PRO A 36 47.90 31.80 4.09
N TYR A 37 48.31 31.07 3.04
CA TYR A 37 49.54 30.26 2.91
C TYR A 37 49.49 28.92 3.71
N ALA A 38 49.13 27.78 3.12
CA ALA A 38 49.89 27.00 2.14
C ALA A 38 51.35 26.70 2.55
N GLN A 39 51.60 25.40 2.76
CA GLN A 39 52.84 24.67 2.46
C GLN A 39 54.02 24.80 3.44
N GLY A 40 54.29 23.71 4.16
CA GLY A 40 55.52 23.57 4.96
C GLY A 40 55.52 22.29 5.78
N THR A 41 56.34 21.33 5.37
CA THR A 41 56.68 20.09 6.07
C THR A 41 57.16 20.35 7.50
N ALA A 42 56.35 19.99 8.49
CA ALA A 42 56.80 19.83 9.87
C ALA A 42 55.90 18.79 10.55
N ALA A 43 56.51 17.69 11.00
CA ALA A 43 55.84 16.68 11.80
C ALA A 43 55.32 17.33 13.09
N ASN A 44 53.99 17.39 13.25
CA ASN A 44 53.34 17.88 14.46
C ASN A 44 53.54 16.87 15.60
N PRO A 45 54.28 17.19 16.68
CA PRO A 45 54.52 16.25 17.80
C PRO A 45 53.29 16.04 18.69
N TYR A 46 52.17 16.70 18.40
CA TYR A 46 50.92 16.64 19.17
C TYR A 46 49.80 15.88 18.46
N ALA A 47 50.10 15.12 17.39
CA ALA A 47 49.11 14.36 16.63
C ALA A 47 48.62 13.06 17.31
N THR A 48 49.07 12.76 18.53
CA THR A 48 48.56 11.62 19.30
C THR A 48 47.33 12.06 20.08
N ASN A 49 46.15 11.87 19.48
CA ASN A 49 44.88 11.89 20.20
C ASN A 49 44.74 10.55 20.97
N PRO A 50 44.83 10.52 22.31
CA PRO A 50 44.71 9.27 23.08
C PRO A 50 43.28 8.67 23.05
N TYR A 51 42.34 9.39 22.42
CA TYR A 51 40.94 9.00 22.24
C TYR A 51 40.58 8.75 20.77
N ALA A 52 41.54 8.79 19.85
CA ALA A 52 41.30 8.32 18.49
C ALA A 52 41.08 6.80 18.57
N GLN A 53 39.82 6.39 18.53
CA GLN A 53 39.43 5.00 18.40
C GLN A 53 40.12 4.45 17.16
N THR A 54 41.07 3.55 17.39
CA THR A 54 41.65 2.68 16.37
C THR A 54 40.51 2.04 15.60
N ASP A 55 40.54 2.15 14.28
CA ASP A 55 39.67 1.41 13.37
C ASP A 55 39.81 -0.09 13.67
N ILE A 56 38.94 -0.60 14.54
CA ILE A 56 38.79 -2.03 14.78
C ILE A 56 38.13 -2.59 13.54
N GLN A 57 38.98 -3.14 12.68
CA GLN A 57 38.64 -4.11 11.65
C GLN A 57 37.87 -5.26 12.33
N GLY A 58 36.54 -5.19 12.27
CA GLY A 58 35.64 -6.09 13.00
C GLY A 58 34.65 -5.40 13.94
N ALA A 59 34.15 -4.20 13.59
CA ALA A 59 32.96 -3.66 14.23
C ALA A 59 31.88 -4.76 14.30
N PRO A 60 31.40 -5.14 15.50
CA PRO A 60 30.29 -6.07 15.59
C PRO A 60 29.16 -5.47 14.78
N GLN A 61 28.71 -6.16 13.73
CA GLN A 61 27.50 -5.77 13.03
C GLN A 61 26.43 -5.58 14.09
N ALA A 62 25.82 -4.39 14.12
CA ALA A 62 24.78 -4.07 15.08
C ALA A 62 23.80 -5.24 15.12
N PRO A 63 23.47 -5.80 16.30
CA PRO A 63 22.60 -6.97 16.39
C PRO A 63 21.37 -6.71 15.54
N ALA A 64 21.07 -7.61 14.58
CA ALA A 64 19.87 -7.50 13.77
C ALA A 64 18.71 -7.29 14.74
N ARG A 65 18.05 -6.12 14.70
CA ARG A 65 16.85 -5.89 15.51
C ARG A 65 15.83 -6.88 14.97
N PRO A 66 15.54 -8.01 15.65
CA PRO A 66 14.73 -9.08 15.05
C PRO A 66 13.26 -8.67 14.88
N ASP A 67 12.95 -7.47 15.38
CA ASP A 67 11.61 -6.95 15.59
C ASP A 67 11.30 -5.72 14.73
N VAL A 68 12.19 -5.32 13.81
CA VAL A 68 11.91 -4.24 12.85
C VAL A 68 11.46 -4.78 11.51
N MET A 69 10.56 -4.05 10.85
CA MET A 69 10.04 -4.32 9.53
C MET A 69 11.14 -4.19 8.47
N THR A 70 11.26 -5.20 7.60
CA THR A 70 12.18 -5.22 6.46
C THR A 70 11.45 -5.36 5.13
N ILE A 71 12.11 -5.07 4.00
CA ILE A 71 11.52 -5.32 2.67
C ILE A 71 11.24 -6.82 2.49
N ASP A 72 12.19 -7.68 2.87
CA ASP A 72 12.06 -9.13 2.72
C ASP A 72 10.85 -9.67 3.50
N ASP A 73 10.59 -9.11 4.67
CA ASP A 73 9.40 -9.40 5.47
C ASP A 73 8.09 -9.05 4.77
N VAL A 74 8.03 -7.91 4.08
CA VAL A 74 6.85 -7.46 3.32
C VAL A 74 6.66 -8.30 2.08
N VAL A 75 7.74 -8.54 1.33
CA VAL A 75 7.69 -9.35 0.09
C VAL A 75 7.25 -10.77 0.41
N THR A 76 7.82 -11.39 1.43
CA THR A 76 7.46 -12.76 1.84
C THR A 76 5.99 -12.85 2.26
N ARG A 77 5.50 -11.92 3.08
CA ARG A 77 4.10 -11.93 3.53
C ARG A 77 3.14 -11.63 2.40
N THR A 78 3.49 -10.71 1.50
CA THR A 78 2.68 -10.41 0.31
C THR A 78 2.62 -11.62 -0.62
N ALA A 79 3.73 -12.34 -0.79
CA ALA A 79 3.77 -13.58 -1.55
C ALA A 79 2.91 -14.68 -0.89
N MET A 80 2.93 -14.79 0.45
CA MET A 80 2.06 -15.72 1.18
C MET A 80 0.57 -15.38 1.03
N THR A 81 0.20 -14.10 1.15
CA THR A 81 -1.20 -13.69 1.02
C THR A 81 -1.70 -13.85 -0.41
N LEU A 82 -0.97 -13.36 -1.41
CA LEU A 82 -1.32 -13.54 -2.83
C LEU A 82 -1.29 -15.02 -3.24
N GLY A 83 -0.31 -15.79 -2.76
CA GLY A 83 -0.26 -17.23 -2.97
C GLY A 83 -1.50 -17.93 -2.41
N THR A 84 -1.97 -17.50 -1.24
CA THR A 84 -3.21 -18.03 -0.63
C THR A 84 -4.43 -17.68 -1.47
N VAL A 85 -4.53 -16.44 -1.97
CA VAL A 85 -5.60 -16.04 -2.91
C VAL A 85 -5.57 -16.93 -4.15
N ILE A 86 -4.41 -17.13 -4.77
CA ILE A 86 -4.26 -17.91 -6.00
C ILE A 86 -4.61 -19.39 -5.78
N VAL A 87 -4.12 -19.99 -4.69
CA VAL A 87 -4.43 -21.38 -4.36
C VAL A 87 -5.92 -21.56 -4.10
N ALA A 88 -6.55 -20.67 -3.33
CA ALA A 88 -7.97 -20.74 -3.05
C ALA A 88 -8.83 -20.46 -4.30
N ALA A 89 -8.42 -19.52 -5.17
CA ALA A 89 -9.08 -19.25 -6.45
C ALA A 89 -9.01 -20.44 -7.41
N THR A 90 -7.84 -21.07 -7.50
CA THR A 90 -7.64 -22.27 -8.31
C THR A 90 -8.48 -23.42 -7.74
N ALA A 91 -8.43 -23.65 -6.43
CA ALA A 91 -9.23 -24.68 -5.77
C ALA A 91 -10.74 -24.47 -5.99
N ALA A 92 -11.23 -23.23 -5.86
CA ALA A 92 -12.62 -22.89 -6.13
C ALA A 92 -13.00 -23.12 -7.60
N TRP A 93 -12.13 -22.76 -8.54
CA TRP A 93 -12.38 -23.00 -9.97
C TRP A 93 -12.60 -24.48 -10.29
N TRP A 94 -11.81 -25.38 -9.69
CA TRP A 94 -11.93 -26.83 -9.91
C TRP A 94 -13.05 -27.47 -9.10
N ALA A 95 -13.25 -27.02 -7.86
CA ALA A 95 -14.25 -27.60 -6.96
C ALA A 95 -15.68 -27.12 -7.23
N LEU A 96 -15.83 -25.95 -7.86
CA LEU A 96 -17.12 -25.30 -8.17
C LEU A 96 -17.21 -25.02 -9.67
N PRO A 97 -17.29 -26.06 -10.52
CA PRO A 97 -17.51 -25.86 -11.95
C PRO A 97 -18.85 -25.16 -12.17
N VAL A 98 -18.83 -24.11 -12.99
CA VAL A 98 -20.02 -23.33 -13.28
C VAL A 98 -20.71 -23.90 -14.52
N ASP A 99 -21.65 -24.81 -14.27
CA ASP A 99 -22.57 -25.34 -15.29
C ASP A 99 -23.94 -24.67 -15.19
N GLN A 100 -24.73 -24.73 -16.28
CA GLN A 100 -26.04 -24.06 -16.40
C GLN A 100 -27.03 -24.41 -15.27
N GLU A 101 -26.90 -25.59 -14.66
CA GLU A 101 -27.72 -26.06 -13.53
C GLU A 101 -27.22 -25.54 -12.16
N ASN A 102 -25.93 -25.24 -12.04
CA ASN A 102 -25.26 -24.90 -10.77
C ASN A 102 -24.88 -23.42 -10.63
N VAL A 103 -25.13 -22.59 -11.65
CA VAL A 103 -24.80 -21.15 -11.65
C VAL A 103 -25.34 -20.43 -10.42
N GLY A 104 -26.58 -20.73 -10.02
CA GLY A 104 -27.20 -20.10 -8.85
C GLY A 104 -26.44 -20.41 -7.55
N THR A 105 -26.01 -21.66 -7.38
CA THR A 105 -25.21 -22.09 -6.23
C THR A 105 -23.83 -21.45 -6.26
N ALA A 106 -23.18 -21.41 -7.44
CA ALA A 106 -21.88 -20.76 -7.61
C ALA A 106 -21.94 -19.26 -7.25
N ILE A 107 -22.94 -18.53 -7.77
CA ILE A 107 -23.16 -17.12 -7.41
C ILE A 107 -23.43 -16.98 -5.91
N GLY A 108 -24.24 -17.86 -5.31
CA GLY A 108 -24.51 -17.85 -3.88
C GLY A 108 -23.24 -18.03 -3.04
N ILE A 109 -22.36 -18.95 -3.43
CA ILE A 109 -21.05 -19.15 -2.78
C ILE A 109 -20.14 -17.94 -2.98
N ALA A 110 -20.10 -17.36 -4.18
CA ALA A 110 -19.31 -16.16 -4.46
C ALA A 110 -19.78 -14.98 -3.59
N ILE A 111 -21.08 -14.73 -3.51
CA ILE A 111 -21.64 -13.68 -2.64
C ILE A 111 -21.33 -13.96 -1.17
N GLY A 112 -21.49 -15.21 -0.71
CA GLY A 112 -21.14 -15.60 0.64
C GLY A 112 -19.66 -15.36 0.96
N ALA A 113 -18.76 -15.74 0.04
CA ALA A 113 -17.33 -15.52 0.15
C ALA A 113 -16.99 -14.02 0.15
N ALA A 114 -17.62 -13.21 -0.70
CA ALA A 114 -17.45 -11.76 -0.74
C ALA A 114 -17.91 -11.09 0.56
N ILE A 115 -19.04 -11.52 1.14
CA ILE A 115 -19.53 -11.00 2.42
C ILE A 115 -18.55 -11.35 3.56
N VAL A 116 -18.10 -12.61 3.62
CA VAL A 116 -17.12 -13.03 4.63
C VAL A 116 -15.80 -12.27 4.45
N GLY A 117 -15.32 -12.13 3.21
CA GLY A 117 -14.14 -11.32 2.87
C GLY A 117 -14.30 -9.87 3.32
N PHE A 118 -15.44 -9.24 3.05
CA PHE A 118 -15.75 -7.88 3.46
C PHE A 118 -15.78 -7.73 4.99
N VAL A 119 -16.40 -8.66 5.72
CA VAL A 119 -16.41 -8.63 7.19
C VAL A 119 -15.00 -8.79 7.73
N LEU A 120 -14.21 -9.72 7.18
CA LEU A 120 -12.82 -9.93 7.60
C LEU A 120 -11.93 -8.72 7.28
N SER A 121 -12.16 -8.02 6.17
CA SER A 121 -11.41 -6.81 5.84
C SER A 121 -11.71 -5.67 6.81
N LEU A 122 -12.98 -5.51 7.22
CA LEU A 122 -13.37 -4.57 8.28
C LEU A 122 -12.75 -4.94 9.63
N VAL A 123 -12.81 -6.22 10.02
CA VAL A 123 -12.22 -6.69 11.27
C VAL A 123 -10.71 -6.43 11.28
N ASN A 124 -10.01 -6.72 10.18
CA ASN A 124 -8.58 -6.41 10.06
C ASN A 124 -8.31 -4.90 10.12
N SER A 125 -9.17 -4.07 9.53
CA SER A 125 -9.02 -2.61 9.51
C SER A 125 -9.16 -1.97 10.90
N PHE A 126 -10.01 -2.50 11.76
CA PHE A 126 -10.20 -2.00 13.13
C PHE A 126 -9.27 -2.64 14.16
N LYS A 127 -8.53 -3.70 13.80
CA LYS A 127 -7.66 -4.41 14.73
C LYS A 127 -6.39 -3.62 14.98
N ARG A 128 -6.05 -3.41 16.27
CA ARG A 128 -4.83 -2.70 16.67
C ARG A 128 -3.53 -3.46 16.41
N ARG A 129 -3.60 -4.79 16.35
CA ARG A 129 -2.43 -5.65 16.08
C ARG A 129 -2.69 -6.51 14.86
N PRO A 130 -1.75 -6.56 13.90
CA PRO A 130 -1.84 -7.44 12.73
C PRO A 130 -2.03 -8.89 13.16
N SER A 131 -2.88 -9.63 12.47
CA SER A 131 -3.17 -11.03 12.79
C SER A 131 -2.99 -11.89 11.56
N PRO A 132 -1.87 -12.63 11.46
CA PRO A 132 -1.57 -13.45 10.28
C PRO A 132 -2.68 -14.44 9.92
N PRO A 133 -3.27 -15.18 10.88
CA PRO A 133 -4.38 -16.09 10.56
C PRO A 133 -5.57 -15.37 9.95
N LEU A 134 -5.97 -14.21 10.48
CA LEU A 134 -7.11 -13.45 9.94
C LEU A 134 -6.87 -12.94 8.52
N ILE A 135 -5.64 -12.51 8.23
CA ILE A 135 -5.25 -12.02 6.90
C ILE A 135 -5.23 -13.18 5.89
N LEU A 136 -4.72 -14.35 6.28
CA LEU A 136 -4.71 -15.53 5.42
C LEU A 136 -6.12 -16.11 5.23
N THR A 137 -6.96 -16.10 6.26
CA THR A 137 -8.37 -16.49 6.13
C THR A 137 -9.10 -15.52 5.19
N TYR A 138 -8.87 -14.21 5.31
CA TYR A 138 -9.38 -13.23 4.35
C TYR A 138 -8.93 -13.56 2.93
N ALA A 139 -7.64 -13.78 2.72
CA ALA A 139 -7.06 -14.12 1.42
C ALA A 139 -7.67 -15.41 0.83
N ALA A 140 -7.97 -16.42 1.66
CA ALA A 140 -8.61 -17.65 1.21
C ALA A 140 -10.05 -17.40 0.73
N PHE A 141 -10.87 -16.67 1.49
CA PHE A 141 -12.24 -16.35 1.08
C PHE A 141 -12.27 -15.45 -0.16
N GLU A 142 -11.37 -14.47 -0.25
CA GLU A 142 -11.25 -13.69 -1.48
C GLU A 142 -10.81 -14.53 -2.66
N GLY A 143 -9.86 -15.46 -2.46
CA GLY A 143 -9.50 -16.41 -3.51
C GLY A 143 -10.72 -17.18 -4.00
N VAL A 144 -11.55 -17.71 -3.10
CA VAL A 144 -12.80 -18.40 -3.49
C VAL A 144 -13.72 -17.49 -4.30
N PHE A 145 -13.96 -16.26 -3.83
CA PHE A 145 -14.77 -15.28 -4.54
C PHE A 145 -14.24 -15.03 -5.96
N LEU A 146 -12.94 -14.73 -6.08
CA LEU A 146 -12.29 -14.48 -7.35
C LEU A 146 -12.33 -15.69 -8.27
N GLY A 147 -12.05 -16.89 -7.75
CA GLY A 147 -12.07 -18.13 -8.53
C GLY A 147 -13.43 -18.40 -9.15
N VAL A 148 -14.50 -18.25 -8.36
CA VAL A 148 -15.87 -18.43 -8.86
C VAL A 148 -16.23 -17.36 -9.87
N ILE A 149 -16.05 -16.06 -9.54
CA ILE A 149 -16.39 -14.97 -10.48
C ILE A 149 -15.63 -15.10 -11.79
N SER A 150 -14.36 -15.45 -11.73
CA SER A 150 -13.52 -15.61 -12.93
C SER A 150 -13.96 -16.80 -13.78
N ASN A 151 -14.46 -17.87 -13.15
CA ASN A 151 -15.03 -19.02 -13.86
C ASN A 151 -16.33 -18.60 -14.57
N ILE A 152 -17.25 -17.92 -13.86
CA ILE A 152 -18.49 -17.41 -14.47
C ILE A 152 -18.16 -16.48 -15.64
N VAL A 153 -17.25 -15.51 -15.46
CA VAL A 153 -16.77 -14.61 -16.53
C VAL A 153 -16.25 -15.39 -17.73
N SER A 154 -15.44 -16.42 -17.49
CA SER A 154 -14.81 -17.18 -18.57
C SER A 154 -15.77 -18.11 -19.32
N VAL A 155 -16.83 -18.59 -18.66
CA VAL A 155 -17.83 -19.47 -19.27
C VAL A 155 -18.89 -18.66 -20.03
N TYR A 156 -19.37 -17.56 -19.48
CA TYR A 156 -20.56 -16.87 -20.01
C TYR A 156 -20.28 -15.60 -20.81
N TRP A 157 -19.15 -14.93 -20.58
CA TRP A 157 -18.88 -13.63 -21.22
C TRP A 157 -17.65 -13.65 -22.10
N ALA A 158 -16.51 -14.11 -21.59
CA ALA A 158 -15.23 -13.96 -22.28
C ALA A 158 -14.24 -15.09 -21.95
N PRO A 159 -14.14 -16.12 -22.82
CA PRO A 159 -13.17 -17.20 -22.65
C PRO A 159 -11.74 -16.66 -22.53
N GLY A 160 -11.05 -17.00 -21.45
CA GLY A 160 -9.66 -16.58 -21.20
C GLY A 160 -9.50 -15.19 -20.58
N ALA A 161 -10.58 -14.47 -20.28
CA ALA A 161 -10.52 -13.15 -19.62
C ALA A 161 -9.79 -13.17 -18.28
N ALA A 162 -9.91 -14.27 -17.52
CA ALA A 162 -9.20 -14.44 -16.26
C ALA A 162 -7.68 -14.31 -16.42
N MET A 163 -7.10 -14.93 -17.45
CA MET A 163 -5.65 -14.87 -17.71
C MET A 163 -5.22 -13.47 -18.14
N GLN A 164 -6.01 -12.81 -19.00
CA GLN A 164 -5.74 -11.43 -19.42
C GLN A 164 -5.78 -10.47 -18.22
N ALA A 165 -6.75 -10.64 -17.32
CA ALA A 165 -6.86 -9.83 -16.12
C ALA A 165 -5.67 -10.03 -15.16
N VAL A 166 -5.17 -11.26 -15.01
CA VAL A 166 -3.94 -11.53 -14.24
C VAL A 166 -2.75 -10.80 -14.87
N ILE A 167 -2.53 -10.96 -16.17
CA ILE A 167 -1.42 -10.31 -16.89
C ILE A 167 -1.53 -8.78 -16.78
N GLY A 168 -2.73 -8.22 -16.97
CA GLY A 168 -3.00 -6.79 -16.84
C GLY A 168 -2.71 -6.27 -15.43
N THR A 169 -3.14 -7.00 -14.39
CA THR A 169 -2.86 -6.62 -12.99
C THR A 169 -1.37 -6.64 -12.69
N MET A 170 -0.65 -7.66 -13.17
CA MET A 170 0.80 -7.75 -13.03
C MET A 170 1.52 -6.63 -13.77
N ALA A 171 1.04 -6.26 -14.97
CA ALA A 171 1.58 -5.14 -15.74
C ALA A 171 1.38 -3.80 -15.02
N VAL A 172 0.20 -3.56 -14.43
CA VAL A 172 -0.07 -2.35 -13.63
C VAL A 172 0.81 -2.33 -12.38
N PHE A 173 0.90 -3.44 -11.64
CA PHE A 173 1.76 -3.55 -10.46
C PHE A 173 3.23 -3.26 -10.82
N ALA A 174 3.77 -3.91 -11.86
CA ALA A 174 5.14 -3.71 -12.30
C ALA A 174 5.39 -2.28 -12.79
N GLY A 175 4.45 -1.70 -13.57
CA GLY A 175 4.54 -0.33 -14.05
C GLY A 175 4.59 0.69 -12.92
N VAL A 176 3.70 0.56 -11.94
CA VAL A 176 3.70 1.44 -10.75
C VAL A 176 4.94 1.22 -9.90
N LEU A 177 5.40 -0.03 -9.73
CA LEU A 177 6.62 -0.33 -8.97
C LEU A 177 7.85 0.32 -9.60
N ILE A 178 8.00 0.23 -10.92
CA ILE A 178 9.08 0.89 -11.66
C ILE A 178 8.96 2.41 -11.53
N ALA A 179 7.77 2.97 -11.74
CA ALA A 179 7.53 4.41 -11.64
C ALA A 179 7.80 4.96 -10.22
N TYR A 180 7.48 4.17 -9.19
CA TYR A 180 7.77 4.51 -7.80
C TYR A 180 9.28 4.44 -7.52
N ARG A 181 9.94 3.33 -7.88
CA ARG A 181 11.37 3.11 -7.63
C ARG A 181 12.27 4.12 -8.34
N THR A 182 11.89 4.53 -9.55
CA THR A 182 12.61 5.55 -10.34
C THR A 182 12.35 6.98 -9.84
N GLY A 183 11.44 7.16 -8.88
CA GLY A 183 11.07 8.47 -8.34
C GLY A 183 10.25 9.33 -9.31
N LEU A 184 9.70 8.73 -10.37
CA LEU A 184 8.77 9.41 -11.29
C LEU A 184 7.49 9.83 -10.56
N ILE A 185 7.00 8.97 -9.65
CA ILE A 185 5.85 9.25 -8.80
C ILE A 185 6.33 9.60 -7.39
N ARG A 186 6.10 10.84 -6.96
CA ARG A 186 6.35 11.27 -5.58
C ARG A 186 5.04 11.38 -4.82
N VAL A 187 4.83 10.46 -3.88
CA VAL A 187 3.65 10.46 -3.03
C VAL A 187 3.78 11.54 -1.95
N THR A 188 3.06 12.63 -2.13
CA THR A 188 2.97 13.73 -1.16
C THR A 188 1.73 13.61 -0.27
N ARG A 189 1.67 14.37 0.83
CA ARG A 189 0.48 14.40 1.70
C ARG A 189 -0.79 14.81 0.97
N ARG A 190 -0.69 15.72 -0.01
CA ARG A 190 -1.83 16.13 -0.84
C ARG A 190 -2.29 15.02 -1.78
N PHE A 191 -1.34 14.30 -2.38
CA PHE A 191 -1.63 13.14 -3.21
C PHE A 191 -2.35 12.05 -2.41
N TYR A 192 -1.86 11.73 -1.21
CA TYR A 192 -2.52 10.78 -0.31
C TYR A 192 -3.98 11.17 -0.03
N GLY A 193 -4.22 12.42 0.39
CA GLY A 193 -5.58 12.91 0.68
C GLY A 193 -6.51 12.86 -0.54
N PHE A 194 -6.01 13.26 -1.71
CA PHE A 194 -6.78 13.21 -2.96
C PHE A 194 -7.14 11.80 -3.39
N VAL A 195 -6.17 10.87 -3.38
CA VAL A 195 -6.40 9.48 -3.79
C VAL A 195 -7.35 8.78 -2.83
N MET A 196 -7.21 8.99 -1.52
CA MET A 196 -8.15 8.42 -0.54
C MET A 196 -9.57 8.98 -0.71
N ALA A 197 -9.71 10.28 -0.96
CA ALA A 197 -11.02 10.89 -1.24
C ALA A 197 -11.64 10.32 -2.54
N ALA A 198 -10.83 10.15 -3.59
CA ALA A 198 -11.27 9.54 -4.85
C ALA A 198 -11.69 8.08 -4.66
N ALA A 199 -10.92 7.29 -3.92
CA ALA A 199 -11.21 5.89 -3.62
C ALA A 199 -12.50 5.71 -2.80
N ILE A 200 -12.70 6.56 -1.78
CA ILE A 200 -13.93 6.56 -0.98
C ILE A 200 -15.12 7.02 -1.83
N GLY A 201 -14.98 8.10 -2.59
CA GLY A 201 -16.04 8.60 -3.47
C GLY A 201 -16.47 7.57 -4.52
N PHE A 202 -15.50 6.91 -5.15
CA PHE A 202 -15.76 5.83 -6.11
C PHE A 202 -16.44 4.64 -5.43
N SER A 203 -15.94 4.20 -4.27
CA SER A 203 -16.55 3.11 -3.50
C SER A 203 -18.00 3.39 -3.11
N LEU A 204 -18.29 4.63 -2.64
CA LEU A 204 -19.64 5.05 -2.29
C LEU A 204 -20.56 5.09 -3.51
N LEU A 205 -20.08 5.61 -4.63
CA LEU A 205 -20.85 5.62 -5.88
C LEU A 205 -21.19 4.19 -6.33
N MET A 206 -20.22 3.27 -6.25
CA MET A 206 -20.44 1.86 -6.59
C MET A 206 -21.40 1.17 -5.62
N MET A 207 -21.37 1.54 -4.34
CA MET A 207 -22.32 1.05 -3.35
C MET A 207 -23.75 1.54 -3.65
N VAL A 208 -23.91 2.82 -4.01
CA VAL A 208 -25.20 3.36 -4.46
C VAL A 208 -25.68 2.63 -5.71
N ASN A 209 -24.82 2.45 -6.71
CA ASN A 209 -25.17 1.71 -7.92
C ASN A 209 -25.64 0.28 -7.60
N LEU A 210 -24.96 -0.42 -6.68
CA LEU A 210 -25.35 -1.75 -6.23
C LEU A 210 -26.70 -1.74 -5.52
N LEU A 211 -26.97 -0.73 -4.67
CA LEU A 211 -28.27 -0.56 -4.02
C LEU A 211 -29.39 -0.41 -5.06
N PHE A 212 -29.19 0.41 -6.08
CA PHE A 212 -30.15 0.57 -7.17
C PHE A 212 -30.34 -0.73 -7.98
N ALA A 213 -29.27 -1.50 -8.22
CA ALA A 213 -29.39 -2.79 -8.90
C ALA A 213 -30.24 -3.79 -8.08
N VAL A 214 -30.06 -3.83 -6.75
CA VAL A 214 -30.78 -4.75 -5.86
C VAL A 214 -32.25 -4.34 -5.65
N PHE A 215 -32.53 -3.06 -5.44
CA PHE A 215 -33.88 -2.58 -5.10
C PHE A 215 -34.69 -2.09 -6.31
N GLY A 216 -34.03 -1.56 -7.34
CA GLY A 216 -34.66 -1.01 -8.54
C GLY A 216 -34.82 -2.02 -9.68
N GLY A 217 -34.09 -3.15 -9.63
CA GLY A 217 -34.06 -4.16 -10.70
C GLY A 217 -33.23 -3.74 -11.92
N GLY A 218 -32.66 -4.72 -12.62
CA GLY A 218 -31.80 -4.50 -13.80
C GLY A 218 -30.35 -4.14 -13.47
N ASP A 219 -29.69 -3.38 -14.36
CA ASP A 219 -28.25 -3.06 -14.31
C ASP A 219 -27.87 -1.92 -13.32
N GLY A 220 -28.78 -1.55 -12.41
CA GLY A 220 -28.62 -0.42 -11.50
C GLY A 220 -28.67 0.92 -12.23
N LEU A 221 -27.68 1.80 -12.02
CA LEU A 221 -27.57 3.10 -12.71
C LEU A 221 -26.89 2.98 -14.09
N GLY A 222 -26.59 1.78 -14.56
CA GLY A 222 -25.94 1.54 -15.86
C GLY A 222 -24.45 1.91 -15.89
N PHE A 223 -23.83 2.26 -14.76
CA PHE A 223 -22.39 2.57 -14.70
C PHE A 223 -21.47 1.36 -14.87
N ARG A 224 -22.03 0.14 -14.95
CA ARG A 224 -21.29 -1.11 -15.03
C ARG A 224 -21.33 -1.79 -16.39
N SER A 225 -22.12 -1.27 -17.34
CA SER A 225 -22.29 -1.87 -18.67
C SER A 225 -21.96 -0.88 -19.81
N GLY A 226 -21.59 -1.44 -20.97
CA GLY A 226 -21.25 -0.70 -22.19
C GLY A 226 -20.11 0.32 -22.03
N ALA A 227 -20.14 1.36 -22.87
CA ALA A 227 -19.11 2.40 -22.94
C ALA A 227 -18.86 3.14 -21.60
N LEU A 228 -19.90 3.34 -20.78
CA LEU A 228 -19.73 3.91 -19.45
C LEU A 228 -18.99 2.95 -18.52
N GLY A 229 -19.31 1.66 -18.55
CA GLY A 229 -18.60 0.62 -17.79
C GLY A 229 -17.10 0.57 -18.09
N ILE A 230 -16.69 0.80 -19.34
CA ILE A 230 -15.29 0.89 -19.75
C ILE A 230 -14.60 2.10 -19.09
N ILE A 231 -15.20 3.29 -19.20
CA ILE A 231 -14.65 4.52 -18.61
C ILE A 231 -14.50 4.36 -17.08
N PHE A 232 -15.55 3.87 -16.43
CA PHE A 232 -15.53 3.61 -14.98
C PHE A 232 -14.49 2.56 -14.60
N GLY A 233 -14.30 1.51 -15.42
CA GLY A 233 -13.25 0.50 -15.22
C GLY A 233 -11.85 1.09 -15.31
N ILE A 234 -11.57 1.90 -16.33
CA ILE A 234 -10.28 2.58 -16.47
C ILE A 234 -10.02 3.50 -15.27
N VAL A 235 -11.01 4.29 -14.86
CA VAL A 235 -10.90 5.16 -13.69
C VAL A 235 -10.61 4.35 -12.43
N ALA A 236 -11.30 3.23 -12.23
CA ALA A 236 -11.10 2.35 -11.08
C ALA A 236 -9.69 1.73 -11.05
N ILE A 237 -9.17 1.30 -12.21
CA ILE A 237 -7.80 0.79 -12.36
C ILE A 237 -6.79 1.88 -12.04
N VAL A 238 -7.00 3.12 -12.52
CA VAL A 238 -6.12 4.27 -12.22
C VAL A 238 -6.13 4.60 -10.73
N ILE A 239 -7.30 4.61 -10.09
CA ILE A 239 -7.42 4.79 -8.64
C ILE A 239 -6.66 3.68 -7.91
N GLY A 240 -6.85 2.42 -8.30
CA GLY A 240 -6.13 1.27 -7.75
C GLY A 240 -4.61 1.41 -7.89
N ALA A 241 -4.13 1.82 -9.07
CA ALA A 241 -2.71 2.09 -9.33
C ALA A 241 -2.17 3.22 -8.43
N CYS A 242 -2.95 4.27 -8.18
CA CYS A 242 -2.59 5.32 -7.24
C CYS A 242 -2.52 4.81 -5.79
N ILE A 243 -3.50 4.00 -5.35
CA ILE A 243 -3.48 3.36 -4.02
C ILE A 243 -2.25 2.46 -3.88
N LEU A 244 -1.88 1.76 -4.94
CA LEU A 244 -0.70 0.89 -4.98
C LEU A 244 0.59 1.69 -4.76
N ALA A 245 0.71 2.88 -5.35
CA ALA A 245 1.79 3.81 -5.03
C ALA A 245 1.75 4.29 -3.57
N LEU A 246 0.56 4.52 -2.98
CA LEU A 246 0.43 4.82 -1.55
C LEU A 246 0.91 3.66 -0.67
N ASN A 247 0.60 2.42 -1.05
CA ASN A 247 1.04 1.23 -0.31
C ASN A 247 2.56 1.11 -0.32
N PHE A 248 3.21 1.35 -1.45
CA PHE A 248 4.68 1.37 -1.52
C PHE A 248 5.28 2.45 -0.63
N LYS A 249 4.69 3.64 -0.61
CA LYS A 249 5.12 4.68 0.34
C LYS A 249 4.93 4.25 1.79
N GLN A 250 3.80 3.63 2.13
CA GLN A 250 3.57 3.15 3.51
C GLN A 250 4.61 2.10 3.92
N VAL A 251 4.99 1.20 3.00
CA VAL A 251 6.07 0.23 3.23
C VAL A 251 7.41 0.93 3.45
N GLU A 252 7.77 1.87 2.58
CA GLU A 252 9.03 2.62 2.68
C GLU A 252 9.10 3.43 3.98
N ASP A 253 8.05 4.20 4.29
CA ASP A 253 7.95 4.97 5.52
C ASP A 253 8.01 4.04 6.75
N GLY A 254 7.30 2.90 6.72
CA GLY A 254 7.31 1.91 7.80
C GLY A 254 8.71 1.36 8.08
N ILE A 255 9.48 1.06 7.04
CA ILE A 255 10.86 0.58 7.17
C ILE A 255 11.78 1.71 7.63
N ALA A 256 11.63 2.91 7.07
CA ALA A 256 12.46 4.08 7.41
C ALA A 256 12.29 4.52 8.88
N TYR A 257 11.07 4.43 9.42
CA TYR A 257 10.80 4.74 10.83
C TYR A 257 11.00 3.54 11.77
N GLY A 258 11.38 2.37 11.26
CA GLY A 258 11.65 1.18 12.05
C GLY A 258 10.38 0.58 12.71
N ALA A 259 9.28 0.52 11.96
CA ALA A 259 8.03 -0.07 12.40
C ALA A 259 8.23 -1.54 12.88
N PRO A 260 7.41 -2.02 13.81
CA PRO A 260 7.48 -3.41 14.27
C PRO A 260 7.35 -4.40 13.11
N ARG A 261 8.04 -5.54 13.20
CA ARG A 261 8.00 -6.59 12.18
C ARG A 261 6.58 -7.06 11.88
N GLU A 262 5.69 -7.06 12.86
CA GLU A 262 4.28 -7.43 12.68
C GLU A 262 3.56 -6.56 11.64
N GLU A 263 3.91 -5.29 11.50
CA GLU A 263 3.27 -4.33 10.58
C GLU A 263 3.41 -4.70 9.11
N SER A 264 4.42 -5.51 8.77
CA SER A 264 4.57 -6.06 7.42
C SER A 264 3.39 -6.95 7.00
N TRP A 265 2.62 -7.51 7.94
CA TRP A 265 1.36 -8.20 7.63
C TRP A 265 0.26 -7.23 7.19
N LEU A 266 0.15 -6.05 7.79
CA LEU A 266 -0.80 -5.04 7.35
C LEU A 266 -0.41 -4.44 5.99
N ALA A 267 0.89 -4.22 5.77
CA ALA A 267 1.39 -3.81 4.46
C ALA A 267 1.07 -4.84 3.38
N ALA A 268 1.32 -6.12 3.64
CA ALA A 268 0.99 -7.22 2.73
C ALA A 268 -0.52 -7.30 2.46
N PHE A 269 -1.34 -7.15 3.50
CA PHE A 269 -2.80 -7.11 3.37
C PHE A 269 -3.27 -5.96 2.48
N GLY A 270 -2.81 -4.72 2.73
CA GLY A 270 -3.19 -3.56 1.92
C GLY A 270 -2.77 -3.69 0.46
N LEU A 271 -1.57 -4.21 0.19
CA LEU A 271 -1.12 -4.56 -1.15
C LEU A 271 -2.06 -5.60 -1.79
N THR A 272 -2.36 -6.68 -1.08
CA THR A 272 -3.24 -7.76 -1.57
C THR A 272 -4.62 -7.23 -1.94
N VAL A 273 -5.27 -6.47 -1.05
CA VAL A 273 -6.59 -5.86 -1.29
C VAL A 273 -6.56 -4.99 -2.55
N THR A 274 -5.50 -4.21 -2.72
CA THR A 274 -5.35 -3.31 -3.87
C THR A 274 -5.14 -4.10 -5.16
N LEU A 275 -4.36 -5.17 -5.14
CA LEU A 275 -4.19 -6.05 -6.31
C LEU A 275 -5.49 -6.77 -6.66
N VAL A 276 -6.23 -7.28 -5.67
CA VAL A 276 -7.54 -7.92 -5.86
C VAL A 276 -8.54 -6.95 -6.48
N TRP A 277 -8.56 -5.70 -5.99
CA TRP A 277 -9.37 -4.63 -6.58
C TRP A 277 -9.03 -4.44 -8.07
N ILE A 278 -7.75 -4.25 -8.40
CA ILE A 278 -7.30 -4.02 -9.78
C ILE A 278 -7.68 -5.23 -10.65
N TYR A 279 -7.54 -6.44 -10.11
CA TYR A 279 -7.90 -7.67 -10.81
C TYR A 279 -9.38 -7.73 -11.18
N ILE A 280 -10.29 -7.45 -10.25
CA ILE A 280 -11.74 -7.45 -10.51
C ILE A 280 -12.10 -6.40 -11.57
N GLU A 281 -11.49 -5.22 -11.49
CA GLU A 281 -11.72 -4.14 -12.45
C GLU A 281 -11.15 -4.47 -13.84
N MET A 282 -9.99 -5.10 -13.91
CA MET A 282 -9.41 -5.63 -15.16
C MET A 282 -10.29 -6.72 -15.75
N LEU A 283 -10.76 -7.66 -14.92
CA LEU A 283 -11.64 -8.75 -15.35
C LEU A 283 -12.95 -8.20 -15.93
N ARG A 284 -13.54 -7.19 -15.27
CA ARG A 284 -14.73 -6.49 -15.78
C ARG A 284 -14.43 -5.79 -17.10
N LEU A 285 -13.32 -5.07 -17.19
CA LEU A 285 -12.96 -4.34 -18.40
C LEU A 285 -12.78 -5.28 -19.60
N VAL A 286 -12.08 -6.40 -19.41
CA VAL A 286 -11.91 -7.42 -20.45
C VAL A 286 -13.26 -8.04 -20.82
N ALA A 287 -14.10 -8.37 -19.82
CA ALA A 287 -15.42 -8.94 -20.08
C ALA A 287 -16.32 -8.02 -20.92
N ILE A 288 -16.30 -6.70 -20.67
CA ILE A 288 -17.06 -5.73 -21.46
C ILE A 288 -16.50 -5.63 -22.88
N LEU A 289 -15.17 -5.51 -23.03
CA LEU A 289 -14.55 -5.38 -24.34
C LEU A 289 -14.73 -6.61 -25.23
N SER A 290 -14.76 -7.81 -24.64
CA SER A 290 -14.97 -9.06 -25.37
C SER A 290 -16.45 -9.40 -25.59
N GLY A 291 -17.37 -8.79 -24.84
CA GLY A 291 -18.81 -9.00 -24.98
C GLY A 291 -19.49 -8.08 -25.99
N ASP A 292 -18.80 -7.05 -26.48
CA ASP A 292 -19.27 -6.09 -27.48
C ASP A 292 -18.89 -6.49 -28.93
N ASP A 293 -18.30 -7.68 -29.15
CA ASP A 293 -18.06 -8.32 -30.46
C ASP A 293 -19.23 -9.23 -30.87
#